data_AF-A0A3D4RNG4-F1
#
_entry.id   AF-A0A3D4RNG4-F1
#
_cell.length_a   1.000
_cell.length_b   1.000
_cell.length_c   1.000
_cell.angle_alpha   90.00
_cell.angle_beta   90.00
_cell.angle_gamma   90.00
#
_symmetry.space_group_name_H-M   'P 1'
#
loop_
_entity.id
_entity.type
_entity.pdbx_description
1 polymer ?
#
loop_
_entity_poly.entity_id
_entity_poly.type
_entity_poly.pdbx_seq_one_letter_code
_entity_poly.pdbx_strand_id
1 'polypeptide(L)'
;MKEIKDTEIRVIGNKPARTASDKPHHHARLRWLIIAGVLVTTAVVALLVVHRQPAEQPAESVFEEPVQPVQQHPLRGWIAAGDTITRRGTLLYDTVVNDIPLRLMRPMNVTPHLEVGYKCLHDTADIILMCQAADIRADNKKIVGAFVLHGKPLSWGLSKRGYCAIIDKEVTVGVADNSPLFEEATERGGDFFRQYPLVDNGVLVENELKAKFIRRALCELEGRIVVAETGTPESMHDFTQALVDIGVTNAIYLVGSTAIGWYIDLDGVGVPSGTWEPKIYKNISFIVWE
;
A
#
# COMPACT_ATOMS: atom_id res chain seq x y z
N MET A 1 32.08 11.75 -8.39
CA MET A 1 30.94 11.91 -7.47
C MET A 1 29.98 10.77 -7.78
N LYS A 2 29.82 9.79 -6.87
CA LYS A 2 29.05 8.56 -7.14
C LYS A 2 27.58 8.88 -6.90
N GLU A 3 26.73 8.75 -7.92
CA GLU A 3 25.27 8.81 -7.78
C GLU A 3 24.81 7.74 -6.79
N ILE A 4 24.21 8.17 -5.68
CA ILE A 4 23.72 7.29 -4.62
C ILE A 4 22.26 6.98 -4.93
N LYS A 5 21.97 5.71 -5.29
CA LYS A 5 20.61 5.25 -5.57
C LYS A 5 19.75 5.27 -4.30
N ASP A 6 18.49 5.65 -4.46
CA ASP A 6 17.45 5.82 -3.43
C ASP A 6 17.01 4.51 -2.71
N THR A 7 17.78 3.43 -2.84
CA THR A 7 17.35 2.05 -2.59
C THR A 7 17.73 1.50 -1.21
N GLU A 8 18.45 2.24 -0.38
CA GLU A 8 18.82 1.77 0.97
C GLU A 8 17.82 2.26 2.04
N ILE A 9 16.78 1.46 2.25
CA ILE A 9 15.80 1.62 3.34
C ILE A 9 16.13 0.61 4.44
N ARG A 10 16.08 1.03 5.70
CA ARG A 10 16.23 0.12 6.85
C ARG A 10 14.86 -0.16 7.44
N VAL A 11 14.41 -1.41 7.37
CA VAL A 11 13.38 -1.92 8.29
C VAL A 11 14.00 -1.90 9.68
N ILE A 12 13.52 -1.02 10.55
CA ILE A 12 14.07 -0.83 11.89
C ILE A 12 13.58 -1.97 12.77
N GLY A 13 14.33 -3.07 12.79
CA GLY A 13 14.00 -4.24 13.62
C GLY A 13 14.95 -5.42 13.50
N ASN A 14 15.83 -5.50 12.50
CA ASN A 14 16.77 -6.63 12.43
C ASN A 14 18.13 -6.26 11.82
N LYS A 15 19.21 -6.90 12.30
CA LYS A 15 20.56 -6.82 11.70
C LYS A 15 20.66 -7.90 10.61
N PRO A 16 20.98 -7.54 9.34
CA PRO A 16 21.24 -8.57 8.34
C PRO A 16 22.64 -9.15 8.49
N ALA A 17 22.73 -10.48 8.41
CA ALA A 17 23.98 -11.20 8.19
C ALA A 17 24.48 -10.96 6.76
N ARG A 18 25.79 -10.75 6.63
CA ARG A 18 26.49 -10.61 5.34
C ARG A 18 26.39 -11.90 4.52
N THR A 19 26.02 -11.79 3.26
CA THR A 19 26.29 -12.82 2.24
C THR A 19 27.29 -12.28 1.22
N ALA A 20 28.19 -13.16 0.81
CA ALA A 20 29.36 -12.87 0.01
C ALA A 20 29.20 -13.32 -1.45
N SER A 21 29.79 -12.51 -2.32
CA SER A 21 30.48 -12.79 -3.59
C SER A 21 29.75 -13.36 -4.81
N ASP A 22 29.85 -12.56 -5.88
CA ASP A 22 29.75 -12.87 -7.30
C ASP A 22 30.62 -14.03 -7.79
N LYS A 23 30.14 -14.75 -8.81
CA LYS A 23 30.95 -15.43 -9.85
C LYS A 23 30.24 -15.46 -11.22
N PRO A 24 30.99 -15.60 -12.33
CA PRO A 24 30.68 -14.90 -13.59
C PRO A 24 30.06 -15.76 -14.71
N HIS A 25 29.62 -15.04 -15.74
CA HIS A 25 28.97 -15.45 -16.98
C HIS A 25 29.71 -16.51 -17.80
N HIS A 26 29.00 -17.56 -18.22
CA HIS A 26 29.49 -18.48 -19.25
C HIS A 26 28.40 -19.12 -20.14
N HIS A 27 27.43 -18.37 -20.67
CA HIS A 27 26.46 -18.92 -21.64
C HIS A 27 26.14 -17.96 -22.80
N ALA A 28 27.15 -17.57 -23.57
CA ALA A 28 26.99 -16.72 -24.77
C ALA A 28 26.82 -17.48 -26.09
N ARG A 29 26.93 -18.83 -26.11
CA ARG A 29 26.80 -19.63 -27.34
C ARG A 29 25.51 -20.47 -27.45
N LEU A 30 24.72 -20.56 -26.38
CA LEU A 30 23.45 -21.31 -26.37
C LEU A 30 22.22 -20.43 -26.69
N ARG A 31 22.33 -19.10 -26.55
CA ARG A 31 21.23 -18.16 -26.82
C ARG A 31 20.90 -18.00 -28.32
N TRP A 32 21.87 -18.23 -29.21
CA TRP A 32 21.67 -18.07 -30.66
C TRP A 32 20.93 -19.25 -31.32
N LEU A 33 20.92 -20.43 -30.70
CA LEU A 33 20.20 -21.61 -31.22
C LEU A 33 18.70 -21.59 -30.83
N ILE A 34 18.34 -20.96 -29.71
CA ILE A 34 16.94 -20.83 -29.27
C ILE A 34 16.18 -19.81 -30.13
N ILE A 35 16.84 -18.71 -30.53
CA ILE A 35 16.24 -17.66 -31.36
C ILE A 35 15.89 -18.19 -32.77
N ALA A 36 16.73 -19.05 -33.35
CA ALA A 36 16.45 -19.67 -34.66
C ALA A 36 15.26 -20.64 -34.63
N GLY A 37 15.04 -21.34 -33.51
CA GLY A 37 13.91 -22.26 -33.34
C GLY A 37 12.55 -21.55 -33.22
N VAL A 38 12.49 -20.40 -32.53
CA VAL A 38 11.24 -19.64 -32.32
C VAL A 38 10.75 -18.96 -33.61
N LEU A 39 11.66 -18.60 -34.51
CA LEU A 39 11.32 -17.96 -35.80
C LEU A 39 10.68 -18.94 -36.79
N VAL A 40 11.07 -20.22 -36.75
CA VAL A 40 10.48 -21.26 -37.61
C VAL A 40 9.10 -21.69 -37.10
N THR A 41 8.90 -21.78 -35.79
CA THR A 41 7.59 -22.14 -35.21
C THR A 41 6.54 -21.04 -35.40
N THR A 42 6.93 -19.76 -35.28
CA THR A 42 6.02 -18.63 -35.54
C THR A 42 5.59 -18.54 -37.00
N ALA A 43 6.48 -18.82 -37.96
CA ALA A 43 6.14 -18.87 -39.38
C ALA A 43 5.15 -20.00 -39.72
N VAL A 44 5.31 -21.19 -39.13
CA VAL A 44 4.41 -22.33 -39.35
C VAL A 44 3.04 -22.11 -38.71
N VAL A 45 2.97 -21.50 -37.51
CA VAL A 45 1.70 -21.16 -36.86
C VAL A 45 0.96 -20.07 -37.63
N ALA A 46 1.65 -19.05 -38.13
CA ALA A 46 1.03 -18.01 -38.96
C ALA A 46 0.44 -18.60 -40.25
N LEU A 47 1.13 -19.56 -40.88
CA LEU A 47 0.67 -20.22 -42.11
C LEU A 47 -0.55 -21.11 -41.88
N LEU A 48 -0.64 -21.75 -40.70
CA LEU A 48 -1.80 -22.55 -40.29
C LEU A 48 -3.01 -21.70 -39.89
N VAL A 49 -2.81 -20.50 -39.35
CA VAL A 49 -3.90 -19.56 -39.01
C VAL A 49 -4.47 -18.91 -40.28
N VAL A 50 -3.64 -18.59 -41.28
CA VAL A 50 -4.11 -18.02 -42.56
C VAL A 50 -4.91 -19.06 -43.38
N HIS A 51 -4.61 -20.36 -43.26
CA HIS A 51 -5.37 -21.42 -43.94
C HIS A 51 -6.63 -21.89 -43.19
N ARG A 52 -6.87 -21.40 -41.96
CA ARG A 52 -8.10 -21.66 -41.22
C ARG A 52 -8.90 -20.37 -41.07
N GLN A 53 -9.49 -19.92 -42.17
CA GLN A 53 -10.66 -19.04 -42.09
C GLN A 53 -11.91 -19.92 -41.96
N PRO A 54 -12.61 -19.93 -40.82
CA PRO A 54 -13.96 -20.47 -40.75
C PRO A 54 -14.89 -19.48 -41.45
N ALA A 55 -15.79 -20.00 -42.27
CA ALA A 55 -16.87 -19.26 -42.88
C ALA A 55 -17.71 -18.54 -41.81
N GLU A 56 -18.00 -17.25 -42.05
CA GLU A 56 -19.00 -16.49 -41.30
C GLU A 56 -20.33 -17.23 -41.33
N GLN A 57 -20.83 -17.60 -40.15
CA GLN A 57 -22.22 -18.00 -39.95
C GLN A 57 -22.99 -16.83 -39.31
N PRO A 58 -24.27 -16.64 -39.67
CA PRO A 58 -25.04 -15.48 -39.23
C PRO A 58 -25.41 -15.59 -37.75
N ALA A 59 -25.57 -14.41 -37.15
CA ALA A 59 -25.97 -14.21 -35.77
C ALA A 59 -27.26 -14.97 -35.40
N GLU A 60 -27.20 -15.76 -34.32
CA GLU A 60 -28.37 -16.31 -33.65
C GLU A 60 -28.31 -16.03 -32.14
N SER A 61 -29.46 -15.57 -31.65
CA SER A 61 -29.92 -15.50 -30.26
C SER A 61 -29.23 -14.52 -29.30
N VAL A 62 -29.94 -13.42 -29.06
CA VAL A 62 -29.86 -12.66 -27.80
C VAL A 62 -30.38 -13.59 -26.70
N PHE A 63 -29.49 -14.36 -26.10
CA PHE A 63 -29.70 -14.85 -24.75
C PHE A 63 -29.50 -13.66 -23.82
N GLU A 64 -30.56 -13.24 -23.14
CA GLU A 64 -30.46 -12.36 -21.99
C GLU A 64 -29.64 -13.12 -20.95
N GLU A 65 -28.36 -12.74 -20.78
CA GLU A 65 -27.52 -13.34 -19.75
C GLU A 65 -28.27 -13.24 -18.42
N PRO A 66 -28.43 -14.33 -17.67
CA PRO A 66 -29.05 -14.26 -16.36
C PRO A 66 -28.25 -13.25 -15.56
N VAL A 67 -28.93 -12.19 -15.10
CA VAL A 67 -28.35 -11.14 -14.26
C VAL A 67 -27.62 -11.85 -13.14
N GLN A 68 -26.28 -11.91 -13.22
CA GLN A 68 -25.51 -12.48 -12.14
C GLN A 68 -25.87 -11.67 -10.90
N PRO A 69 -26.22 -12.32 -9.76
CA PRO A 69 -26.46 -11.58 -8.55
C PRO A 69 -25.22 -10.73 -8.31
N VAL A 70 -25.39 -9.40 -8.28
CA VAL A 70 -24.28 -8.46 -8.02
C VAL A 70 -23.60 -8.98 -6.77
N GLN A 71 -22.40 -9.53 -6.94
CA GLN A 71 -21.68 -10.18 -5.87
C GLN A 71 -21.41 -9.08 -4.84
N GLN A 72 -22.15 -9.11 -3.74
CA GLN A 72 -22.09 -8.05 -2.75
C GLN A 72 -20.66 -8.04 -2.21
N HIS A 73 -20.03 -6.86 -2.27
CA HIS A 73 -18.69 -6.66 -1.73
C HIS A 73 -18.61 -7.21 -0.29
N PRO A 74 -17.62 -8.07 0.03
CA PRO A 74 -17.63 -8.91 1.23
C PRO A 74 -17.73 -8.11 2.54
N LEU A 75 -17.26 -6.86 2.52
CA LEU A 75 -17.23 -5.97 3.69
C LEU A 75 -18.35 -4.92 3.70
N ARG A 76 -19.28 -4.96 2.75
CA ARG A 76 -20.33 -3.92 2.61
C ARG A 76 -21.16 -3.74 3.88
N GLY A 77 -21.49 -4.84 4.56
CA GLY A 77 -22.26 -4.79 5.82
C GLY A 77 -21.49 -4.09 6.94
N TRP A 78 -20.18 -4.35 7.07
CA TRP A 78 -19.32 -3.70 8.05
C TRP A 78 -19.12 -2.20 7.76
N ILE A 79 -18.94 -1.84 6.49
CA ILE A 79 -18.87 -0.44 6.05
C ILE A 79 -20.17 0.30 6.38
N ALA A 80 -21.32 -0.27 6.04
CA ALA A 80 -22.62 0.32 6.31
C ALA A 80 -22.90 0.46 7.83
N ALA A 81 -22.49 -0.53 8.63
CA ALA A 81 -22.61 -0.44 10.09
C ALA A 81 -21.79 0.73 10.65
N GLY A 82 -20.57 0.94 10.15
CA GLY A 82 -19.74 2.08 10.52
C GLY A 82 -20.38 3.42 10.20
N ASP A 83 -21.08 3.57 9.07
CA ASP A 83 -21.72 4.83 8.68
C ASP A 83 -22.81 5.29 9.66
N THR A 84 -23.32 4.40 10.53
CA THR A 84 -24.31 4.74 11.56
C THR A 84 -23.71 5.18 12.89
N ILE A 85 -22.39 5.04 13.07
CA ILE A 85 -21.71 5.31 14.34
C ILE A 85 -21.36 6.81 14.43
N THR A 86 -21.82 7.45 15.49
CA THR A 86 -21.58 8.89 15.75
C THR A 86 -20.52 9.16 16.83
N ARG A 87 -20.09 8.14 17.58
CA ARG A 87 -19.01 8.25 18.58
C ARG A 87 -17.63 8.23 17.94
N ARG A 88 -16.66 8.92 18.56
CA ARG A 88 -15.23 8.82 18.23
C ARG A 88 -14.70 7.45 18.67
N GLY A 89 -13.75 6.90 17.90
CA GLY A 89 -13.13 5.60 18.17
C GLY A 89 -12.79 4.85 16.90
N THR A 90 -12.10 3.72 17.03
CA THR A 90 -11.74 2.86 15.90
C THR A 90 -12.69 1.68 15.83
N LEU A 91 -13.45 1.58 14.74
CA LEU A 91 -14.24 0.40 14.42
C LEU A 91 -13.31 -0.70 13.90
N LEU A 92 -13.33 -1.85 14.57
CA LEU A 92 -12.49 -3.00 14.23
C LEU A 92 -13.27 -4.05 13.43
N TYR A 93 -12.55 -4.76 12.56
CA TYR A 93 -13.03 -5.99 11.93
C TYR A 93 -11.88 -6.94 11.70
N ASP A 94 -11.94 -8.10 12.37
CA ASP A 94 -10.96 -9.16 12.24
C ASP A 94 -11.50 -10.22 11.26
N THR A 95 -10.68 -10.62 10.31
CA THR A 95 -11.02 -11.64 9.30
C THR A 95 -9.78 -12.44 8.88
N VAL A 96 -10.00 -13.48 8.08
CA VAL A 96 -8.94 -14.28 7.47
C VAL A 96 -9.21 -14.39 5.98
N VAL A 97 -8.23 -14.02 5.15
CA VAL A 97 -8.33 -14.04 3.69
C VAL A 97 -7.11 -14.77 3.16
N ASN A 98 -7.31 -15.88 2.44
CA ASN A 98 -6.23 -16.74 1.96
C ASN A 98 -5.22 -17.13 3.07
N ASP A 99 -5.74 -17.58 4.22
CA ASP A 99 -4.96 -17.93 5.41
C ASP A 99 -4.17 -16.77 6.06
N ILE A 100 -4.38 -15.53 5.60
CA ILE A 100 -3.78 -14.33 6.18
C ILE A 100 -4.77 -13.71 7.17
N PRO A 101 -4.47 -13.69 8.48
CA PRO A 101 -5.26 -12.95 9.45
C PRO A 101 -5.10 -11.45 9.19
N LEU A 102 -6.22 -10.75 9.02
CA LEU A 102 -6.29 -9.32 8.78
C LEU A 102 -7.14 -8.64 9.85
N ARG A 103 -6.63 -7.52 10.36
CA ARG A 103 -7.39 -6.56 11.16
C ARG A 103 -7.60 -5.29 10.34
N LEU A 104 -8.86 -4.92 10.17
CA LEU A 104 -9.27 -3.66 9.57
C LEU A 104 -9.65 -2.67 10.67
N MET A 105 -9.17 -1.44 10.53
CA MET A 105 -9.34 -0.35 11.48
C MET A 105 -9.91 0.84 10.73
N ARG A 106 -11.18 1.16 11.01
CA ARG A 106 -11.83 2.34 10.46
C ARG A 106 -11.94 3.41 11.55
N PRO A 107 -11.25 4.54 11.43
CA PRO A 107 -11.37 5.65 12.38
C PRO A 107 -12.74 6.33 12.20
N MET A 108 -13.46 6.56 13.30
CA MET A 108 -14.83 7.07 13.31
C MET A 108 -14.88 8.50 13.85
N ASN A 109 -15.53 9.40 13.11
CA ASN A 109 -15.82 10.78 13.53
C ASN A 109 -14.57 11.60 13.89
N VAL A 110 -13.48 11.40 13.15
CA VAL A 110 -12.18 12.04 13.33
C VAL A 110 -11.55 12.36 11.97
N THR A 111 -10.60 13.28 11.95
CA THR A 111 -9.89 13.68 10.72
C THR A 111 -8.42 13.30 10.84
N PRO A 112 -7.79 12.77 9.78
CA PRO A 112 -6.36 12.54 9.83
C PRO A 112 -5.55 13.82 9.60
N HIS A 113 -4.33 13.82 10.12
CA HIS A 113 -3.25 14.73 9.75
C HIS A 113 -1.90 14.03 9.89
N LEU A 114 -0.84 14.65 9.38
CA LEU A 114 0.52 14.18 9.58
C LEU A 114 1.18 14.83 10.79
N GLU A 115 2.02 14.05 11.47
CA GLU A 115 2.90 14.51 12.54
C GLU A 115 4.34 14.05 12.26
N VAL A 116 5.31 14.85 12.69
CA VAL A 116 6.75 14.52 12.54
C VAL A 116 7.45 14.58 13.89
N GLY A 117 8.21 13.53 14.19
CA GLY A 117 8.82 13.31 15.49
C GLY A 117 7.90 12.55 16.44
N TYR A 118 8.24 12.54 17.74
CA TYR A 118 7.56 11.73 18.75
C TYR A 118 6.62 12.53 19.64
N LYS A 119 6.34 13.80 19.30
CA LYS A 119 5.53 14.67 20.17
C LYS A 119 4.11 14.13 20.37
N CYS A 120 3.50 13.60 19.30
CA CYS A 120 2.19 12.95 19.36
C CYS A 120 2.18 11.72 20.29
N LEU A 121 3.33 11.14 20.65
CA LEU A 121 3.38 10.01 21.58
C LEU A 121 3.41 10.42 23.06
N HIS A 122 3.59 11.71 23.37
CA HIS A 122 3.64 12.17 24.77
C HIS A 122 2.25 12.20 25.41
N ASP A 123 1.21 12.45 24.62
CA ASP A 123 -0.18 12.44 25.05
C ASP A 123 -1.03 11.77 23.97
N THR A 124 -1.45 10.53 24.24
CA THR A 124 -2.24 9.73 23.31
C THR A 124 -3.73 9.76 23.64
N ALA A 125 -4.17 10.61 24.58
CA ALA A 125 -5.54 10.60 25.08
C ALA A 125 -6.57 10.97 23.99
N ASP A 126 -6.22 11.89 23.10
CA ASP A 126 -7.10 12.33 22.00
C ASP A 126 -6.87 11.57 20.69
N ILE A 127 -5.84 10.72 20.62
CA ILE A 127 -5.47 9.95 19.43
C ILE A 127 -6.37 8.73 19.30
N ILE A 128 -7.24 8.73 18.29
CA ILE A 128 -8.13 7.61 17.98
C ILE A 128 -7.42 6.50 17.22
N LEU A 129 -6.57 6.86 16.27
CA LEU A 129 -5.76 5.93 15.49
C LEU A 129 -4.45 6.63 15.10
N MET A 130 -3.35 5.91 15.15
CA MET A 130 -2.06 6.43 14.69
C MET A 130 -1.20 5.30 14.15
N CYS A 131 -0.55 5.58 13.02
CA CYS A 131 0.35 4.66 12.35
C CYS A 131 1.58 5.41 11.84
N GLN A 132 2.76 4.79 11.90
CA GLN A 132 3.93 5.36 11.24
C GLN A 132 3.71 5.44 9.71
N ALA A 133 3.93 6.62 9.13
CA ALA A 133 3.55 6.95 7.76
C ALA A 133 4.66 6.66 6.74
N ALA A 134 5.66 7.56 6.65
CA ALA A 134 6.70 7.47 5.63
C ALA A 134 7.94 6.70 6.12
N ASP A 135 8.60 6.03 5.18
CA ASP A 135 9.89 5.38 5.43
C ASP A 135 10.98 6.43 5.71
N ILE A 136 12.00 6.02 6.47
CA ILE A 136 13.21 6.82 6.68
C ILE A 136 14.42 6.14 6.05
N ARG A 137 15.27 6.94 5.41
CA ARG A 137 16.46 6.43 4.73
C ARG A 137 17.46 5.84 5.72
N ALA A 138 18.14 4.77 5.31
CA ALA A 138 19.15 4.14 6.14
C ALA A 138 20.40 5.02 6.34
N ASP A 139 20.81 5.74 5.29
CA ASP A 139 22.06 6.50 5.21
C ASP A 139 22.04 7.80 6.03
N ASN A 140 21.00 8.62 5.86
CA ASN A 140 20.95 9.99 6.36
C ASN A 140 19.75 10.29 7.26
N LYS A 141 18.88 9.30 7.50
CA LYS A 141 17.69 9.39 8.37
C LYS A 141 16.67 10.45 7.93
N LYS A 142 16.71 10.90 6.67
CA LYS A 142 15.66 11.75 6.08
C LYS A 142 14.47 10.91 5.65
N ILE A 143 13.32 11.56 5.50
CA ILE A 143 12.10 10.94 4.95
C ILE A 143 12.38 10.47 3.50
N VAL A 144 11.88 9.29 3.17
CA VAL A 144 11.87 8.72 1.82
C VAL A 144 10.64 9.22 1.08
N GLY A 145 10.82 9.63 -0.17
CA GLY A 145 9.72 10.16 -0.98
C GLY A 145 9.39 11.62 -0.64
N ALA A 146 8.47 12.19 -1.40
CA ALA A 146 7.99 13.55 -1.24
C ALA A 146 7.07 13.62 -0.02
N PHE A 147 7.18 14.72 0.72
CA PHE A 147 6.49 14.89 2.00
C PHE A 147 6.17 16.36 2.24
N VAL A 148 4.91 16.66 2.60
CA VAL A 148 4.40 17.97 2.99
C VAL A 148 3.75 17.82 4.37
N LEU A 149 4.10 18.73 5.28
CA LEU A 149 3.52 18.82 6.61
C LEU A 149 2.85 20.19 6.77
N HIS A 150 1.53 20.24 6.86
CA HIS A 150 0.73 21.44 7.05
C HIS A 150 1.12 22.58 6.09
N GLY A 151 1.18 22.26 4.79
CA GLY A 151 1.60 23.18 3.73
C GLY A 151 3.10 23.38 3.60
N LYS A 152 3.93 22.77 4.45
CA LYS A 152 5.38 22.90 4.39
C LYS A 152 6.03 21.67 3.75
N PRO A 153 6.65 21.80 2.56
CA PRO A 153 7.44 20.73 1.97
C PRO A 153 8.66 20.40 2.83
N LEU A 154 8.82 19.14 3.21
CA LEU A 154 9.97 18.63 3.97
C LEU A 154 10.88 17.72 3.12
N SER A 155 10.34 17.15 2.03
CA SER A 155 11.07 16.29 1.10
C SER A 155 10.41 16.30 -0.29
N TRP A 156 11.19 16.06 -1.35
CA TRP A 156 10.75 16.09 -2.76
C TRP A 156 11.02 14.79 -3.52
N GLY A 157 11.32 13.69 -2.82
CA GLY A 157 11.69 12.42 -3.49
C GLY A 157 10.56 11.80 -4.31
N LEU A 158 10.82 11.40 -5.55
CA LEU A 158 9.82 10.75 -6.42
C LEU A 158 10.00 9.22 -6.48
N SER A 159 10.86 8.65 -5.64
CA SER A 159 11.20 7.21 -5.67
C SER A 159 10.06 6.25 -5.28
N LYS A 160 8.92 6.79 -4.84
CA LYS A 160 7.73 6.05 -4.42
C LYS A 160 6.53 6.59 -5.18
N ARG A 161 5.80 5.73 -5.90
CA ARG A 161 4.66 6.15 -6.73
C ARG A 161 3.33 6.20 -5.97
N GLY A 162 3.18 5.42 -4.91
CA GLY A 162 2.01 5.53 -4.04
C GLY A 162 2.06 6.84 -3.25
N TYR A 163 0.91 7.46 -3.02
CA TYR A 163 0.80 8.66 -2.20
C TYR A 163 -0.49 8.67 -1.37
N CYS A 164 -0.45 9.45 -0.31
CA CYS A 164 -1.61 9.92 0.43
C CYS A 164 -1.54 11.44 0.52
N ALA A 165 -2.65 12.11 0.23
CA ALA A 165 -2.85 13.54 0.41
C ALA A 165 -4.00 13.77 1.38
N ILE A 166 -3.85 14.74 2.28
CA ILE A 166 -4.89 15.17 3.21
C ILE A 166 -5.07 16.67 3.02
N ILE A 167 -6.15 17.07 2.36
CA ILE A 167 -6.43 18.45 1.99
C ILE A 167 -7.87 18.74 2.37
N ASP A 168 -8.09 19.81 3.13
CA ASP A 168 -9.42 20.18 3.64
C ASP A 168 -10.18 19.03 4.30
N LYS A 169 -9.45 18.22 5.08
CA LYS A 169 -9.95 17.05 5.81
C LYS A 169 -10.34 15.86 4.93
N GLU A 170 -10.22 15.98 3.62
CA GLU A 170 -10.42 14.88 2.68
C GLU A 170 -9.10 14.14 2.45
N VAL A 171 -9.20 12.82 2.45
CA VAL A 171 -8.05 11.93 2.24
C VAL A 171 -8.14 11.34 0.86
N THR A 172 -7.06 11.48 0.09
CA THR A 172 -6.92 10.83 -1.21
C THR A 172 -5.74 9.87 -1.16
N VAL A 173 -5.97 8.60 -1.49
CA VAL A 173 -4.93 7.58 -1.65
C VAL A 173 -4.84 7.23 -3.12
N GLY A 174 -3.63 7.17 -3.68
CA GLY A 174 -3.49 6.86 -5.10
C GLY A 174 -2.07 6.49 -5.51
N VAL A 175 -1.90 6.25 -6.80
CA VAL A 175 -0.62 5.88 -7.42
C VAL A 175 -0.36 6.79 -8.61
N ALA A 176 0.76 7.52 -8.57
CA ALA A 176 1.18 8.38 -9.67
C ALA A 176 2.70 8.66 -9.62
N ASP A 177 3.32 8.82 -10.78
CA ASP A 177 4.71 9.29 -10.85
C ASP A 177 4.82 10.72 -10.31
N ASN A 178 3.92 11.60 -10.74
CA ASN A 178 3.73 12.96 -10.23
C ASN A 178 2.26 13.17 -9.91
N SER A 179 1.96 13.84 -8.80
CA SER A 179 0.59 14.14 -8.39
C SER A 179 0.50 15.64 -8.09
N PRO A 180 -0.46 16.37 -8.68
CA PRO A 180 -0.66 17.80 -8.40
C PRO A 180 -1.05 18.05 -6.94
N LEU A 181 -1.46 17.00 -6.21
CA LEU A 181 -1.83 17.09 -4.80
C LEU A 181 -0.65 17.42 -3.90
N PHE A 182 0.59 17.27 -4.37
CA PHE A 182 1.77 17.72 -3.62
C PHE A 182 1.82 19.26 -3.56
N GLU A 183 1.69 19.91 -4.72
CA GLU A 183 1.64 21.36 -4.85
C GLU A 183 0.38 21.90 -4.15
N GLU A 184 -0.76 21.24 -4.36
CA GLU A 184 -2.02 21.65 -3.75
C GLU A 184 -1.96 21.58 -2.20
N ALA A 185 -1.40 20.49 -1.63
CA ALA A 185 -1.19 20.41 -0.19
C ALA A 185 -0.28 21.54 0.33
N THR A 186 0.75 21.89 -0.44
CA THR A 186 1.66 23.01 -0.12
C THR A 186 0.91 24.35 -0.07
N GLU A 187 0.06 24.61 -1.07
CA GLU A 187 -0.66 25.87 -1.22
C GLU A 187 -1.82 26.02 -0.22
N ARG A 188 -2.52 24.92 0.08
CA ARG A 188 -3.74 24.90 0.91
C ARG A 188 -3.48 24.54 2.37
N GLY A 189 -2.22 24.37 2.78
CA GLY A 189 -1.89 24.02 4.17
C GLY A 189 -2.19 22.56 4.53
N GLY A 190 -2.29 21.67 3.53
CA GLY A 190 -2.56 20.25 3.71
C GLY A 190 -1.31 19.41 3.98
N ASP A 191 -1.51 18.10 4.03
CA ASP A 191 -0.47 17.10 4.22
C ASP A 191 -0.33 16.20 2.98
N PHE A 192 0.88 15.71 2.73
CA PHE A 192 1.14 14.77 1.64
C PHE A 192 2.33 13.89 1.98
N PHE A 193 2.26 12.58 1.66
CA PHE A 193 3.44 11.72 1.72
C PHE A 193 3.40 10.62 0.67
N ARG A 194 4.58 10.19 0.23
CA ARG A 194 4.73 9.05 -0.70
C ARG A 194 5.16 7.78 0.00
N GLN A 195 4.69 6.66 -0.53
CA GLN A 195 5.01 5.33 -0.03
C GLN A 195 4.88 4.26 -1.14
N TYR A 196 5.26 3.03 -0.85
CA TYR A 196 5.09 1.93 -1.79
C TYR A 196 3.60 1.77 -2.16
N PRO A 197 3.24 1.80 -3.46
CA PRO A 197 1.90 1.45 -3.88
C PRO A 197 1.67 -0.05 -3.64
N LEU A 198 0.45 -0.40 -3.25
CA LEU A 198 0.01 -1.78 -3.07
C LEU A 198 -1.14 -2.09 -4.03
N VAL A 199 -2.19 -1.28 -4.02
CA VAL A 199 -3.36 -1.48 -4.89
C VAL A 199 -3.64 -0.20 -5.66
N ASP A 200 -3.90 -0.32 -6.95
CA ASP A 200 -4.26 0.76 -7.85
C ASP A 200 -5.51 0.37 -8.63
N ASN A 201 -6.63 1.06 -8.38
CA ASN A 201 -7.93 0.78 -9.00
C ASN A 201 -8.37 -0.70 -8.91
N GLY A 202 -8.17 -1.32 -7.75
CA GLY A 202 -8.51 -2.72 -7.46
C GLY A 202 -7.50 -3.73 -8.03
N VAL A 203 -6.40 -3.26 -8.60
CA VAL A 203 -5.36 -4.11 -9.18
C VAL A 203 -4.11 -4.10 -8.30
N LEU A 204 -3.57 -5.29 -8.05
CA LEU A 204 -2.32 -5.48 -7.33
C LEU A 204 -1.17 -4.77 -8.06
N VAL A 205 -0.39 -3.99 -7.31
CA VAL A 205 0.85 -3.37 -7.78
C VAL A 205 2.04 -4.17 -7.27
N GLU A 206 2.78 -4.76 -8.22
CA GLU A 206 3.93 -5.60 -7.89
C GLU A 206 5.04 -4.82 -7.17
N ASN A 207 5.70 -5.51 -6.23
CA ASN A 207 6.77 -4.94 -5.43
C ASN A 207 7.93 -5.92 -5.24
N GLU A 208 9.15 -5.41 -5.28
CA GLU A 208 10.36 -6.24 -5.21
C GLU A 208 10.76 -6.66 -3.77
N LEU A 209 10.04 -6.20 -2.75
CA LEU A 209 10.34 -6.50 -1.35
C LEU A 209 9.99 -7.95 -0.96
N LYS A 210 11.01 -8.81 -0.90
CA LYS A 210 10.86 -10.27 -0.69
C LYS A 210 10.68 -10.74 0.75
N ALA A 211 11.08 -9.93 1.73
CA ALA A 211 11.02 -10.34 3.14
C ALA A 211 9.56 -10.43 3.64
N LYS A 212 9.30 -11.27 4.66
CA LYS A 212 8.00 -11.34 5.33
C LYS A 212 8.01 -10.52 6.61
N PHE A 213 6.96 -9.72 6.83
CA PHE A 213 6.82 -8.85 8.00
C PHE A 213 5.35 -8.69 8.36
N ILE A 214 5.05 -8.26 9.59
CA ILE A 214 3.74 -7.68 9.87
C ILE A 214 3.56 -6.50 8.91
N ARG A 215 2.49 -6.52 8.11
CA ARG A 215 2.24 -5.50 7.09
C ARG A 215 1.12 -4.59 7.55
N ARG A 216 1.23 -3.33 7.15
CA ARG A 216 0.19 -2.33 7.38
C ARG A 216 -0.03 -1.55 6.08
N ALA A 217 -1.27 -1.16 5.80
CA ALA A 217 -1.63 -0.37 4.64
C ALA A 217 -2.65 0.71 5.01
N LEU A 218 -2.60 1.83 4.30
CA LEU A 218 -3.68 2.79 4.23
C LEU A 218 -4.48 2.48 2.97
N CYS A 219 -5.75 2.15 3.15
CA CYS A 219 -6.62 1.61 2.12
C CYS A 219 -7.83 2.52 1.91
N GLU A 220 -8.29 2.57 0.66
CA GLU A 220 -9.62 3.01 0.28
C GLU A 220 -10.48 1.76 0.03
N LEU A 221 -11.58 1.66 0.76
CA LEU A 221 -12.52 0.55 0.71
C LEU A 221 -13.95 1.11 0.67
N GLU A 222 -14.66 0.92 -0.44
CA GLU A 222 -16.01 1.50 -0.66
C GLU A 222 -16.06 3.02 -0.38
N GLY A 223 -15.03 3.76 -0.79
CA GLY A 223 -14.90 5.21 -0.56
C GLY A 223 -14.72 5.59 0.92
N ARG A 224 -14.27 4.66 1.76
CA ARG A 224 -13.88 4.91 3.16
C ARG A 224 -12.40 4.64 3.34
N ILE A 225 -11.74 5.45 4.16
CA ILE A 225 -10.35 5.22 4.56
C ILE A 225 -10.32 4.22 5.71
N VAL A 226 -9.51 3.18 5.53
CA VAL A 226 -9.33 2.08 6.48
C VAL A 226 -7.84 1.77 6.58
N VAL A 227 -7.35 1.45 7.77
CA VAL A 227 -6.03 0.86 7.95
C VAL A 227 -6.18 -0.65 8.05
N ALA A 228 -5.41 -1.38 7.24
CA ALA A 228 -5.36 -2.84 7.30
C ALA A 228 -4.01 -3.28 7.89
N GLU A 229 -4.02 -4.26 8.80
CA GLU A 229 -2.83 -4.85 9.39
C GLU A 229 -2.88 -6.38 9.37
N THR A 230 -1.77 -7.05 9.08
CA THR A 230 -1.67 -8.51 9.17
C THR A 230 -1.41 -8.97 10.60
N GLY A 231 -2.06 -10.06 11.03
CA GLY A 231 -1.77 -10.71 12.32
C GLY A 231 -0.49 -11.54 12.31
N THR A 232 0.01 -11.91 11.12
CA THR A 232 1.22 -12.72 10.92
C THR A 232 2.20 -12.07 9.93
N PRO A 233 3.50 -12.45 9.95
CA PRO A 233 4.46 -11.94 8.99
C PRO A 233 4.18 -12.44 7.56
N GLU A 234 3.81 -11.52 6.67
CA GLU A 234 3.48 -11.83 5.28
C GLU A 234 4.37 -11.15 4.25
N SER A 235 4.42 -11.78 3.06
CA SER A 235 5.06 -11.16 1.91
C SER A 235 4.24 -9.95 1.46
N MET A 236 4.87 -9.02 0.74
CA MET A 236 4.13 -7.86 0.22
C MET A 236 3.09 -8.29 -0.82
N HIS A 237 3.41 -9.29 -1.64
CA HIS A 237 2.50 -9.84 -2.64
C HIS A 237 1.25 -10.46 -1.98
N ASP A 238 1.42 -11.40 -1.05
CA ASP A 238 0.29 -12.11 -0.41
C ASP A 238 -0.62 -11.12 0.33
N PHE A 239 -0.02 -10.16 1.06
CA PHE A 239 -0.78 -9.12 1.75
C PHE A 239 -1.58 -8.25 0.76
N THR A 240 -0.96 -7.84 -0.34
CA THR A 240 -1.62 -7.00 -1.35
C THR A 240 -2.76 -7.76 -2.04
N GLN A 241 -2.56 -9.05 -2.34
CA GLN A 241 -3.60 -9.88 -2.91
C GLN A 241 -4.79 -10.01 -1.94
N ALA A 242 -4.53 -10.20 -0.65
CA ALA A 242 -5.59 -10.23 0.35
C ALA A 242 -6.37 -8.89 0.44
N LEU A 243 -5.72 -7.74 0.22
CA LEU A 243 -6.41 -6.43 0.12
C LEU A 243 -7.32 -6.36 -1.10
N VAL A 244 -6.86 -6.85 -2.26
CA VAL A 244 -7.68 -6.92 -3.49
C VAL A 244 -8.88 -7.84 -3.29
N ASP A 245 -8.70 -8.98 -2.64
CA ASP A 245 -9.75 -9.98 -2.45
C ASP A 245 -10.86 -9.51 -1.49
N ILE A 246 -10.53 -8.62 -0.55
CA ILE A 246 -11.54 -7.93 0.27
C ILE A 246 -12.10 -6.68 -0.42
N GLY A 247 -11.67 -6.38 -1.65
CA GLY A 247 -12.16 -5.32 -2.54
C GLY A 247 -11.65 -3.91 -2.24
N VAL A 248 -10.45 -3.77 -1.68
CA VAL A 248 -9.75 -2.48 -1.62
C VAL A 248 -9.52 -1.94 -3.04
N THR A 249 -9.82 -0.66 -3.27
CA THR A 249 -9.66 -0.02 -4.58
C THR A 249 -8.30 0.66 -4.71
N ASN A 250 -7.84 1.37 -3.67
CA ASN A 250 -6.53 2.00 -3.65
C ASN A 250 -5.84 1.70 -2.33
N ALA A 251 -4.54 1.40 -2.36
CA ALA A 251 -3.78 1.24 -1.13
C ALA A 251 -2.32 1.61 -1.31
N ILE A 252 -1.78 2.21 -0.25
CA ILE A 252 -0.35 2.41 -0.07
C ILE A 252 0.09 1.69 1.20
N TYR A 253 1.35 1.26 1.21
CA TYR A 253 1.96 0.68 2.40
C TYR A 253 2.03 1.73 3.52
N LEU A 254 1.97 1.29 4.77
CA LEU A 254 2.40 2.04 5.94
C LEU A 254 3.55 1.28 6.59
N VAL A 255 4.43 1.99 7.30
CA VAL A 255 5.59 1.31 7.91
C VAL A 255 5.08 0.26 8.90
N GLY A 256 5.40 -1.02 8.65
CA GLY A 256 4.93 -2.16 9.44
C GLY A 256 5.99 -2.76 10.36
N SER A 257 5.88 -4.07 10.61
CA SER A 257 6.75 -4.83 11.52
C SER A 257 6.65 -4.30 12.96
N THR A 258 7.77 -3.85 13.53
CA THR A 258 7.86 -3.30 14.89
C THR A 258 7.55 -1.81 14.95
N ALA A 259 7.10 -1.20 13.84
CA ALA A 259 6.73 0.21 13.80
C ALA A 259 5.60 0.53 14.79
N ILE A 260 5.72 1.69 15.42
CA ILE A 260 4.77 2.14 16.43
C ILE A 260 3.40 2.38 15.78
N GLY A 261 2.36 1.92 16.45
CA GLY A 261 0.99 2.33 16.19
C GLY A 261 0.16 2.30 17.45
N TRP A 262 -1.00 2.94 17.39
CA TRP A 262 -1.93 3.09 18.50
C TRP A 262 -3.34 3.15 17.96
N TYR A 263 -4.32 2.63 18.68
CA TYR A 263 -5.71 2.97 18.46
C TYR A 263 -6.50 2.92 19.76
N ILE A 264 -7.61 3.66 19.82
CA ILE A 264 -8.65 3.53 20.83
C ILE A 264 -9.85 2.88 20.14
N ASP A 265 -10.31 1.74 20.64
CA ASP A 265 -11.51 1.10 20.11
C ASP A 265 -12.79 1.87 20.48
N LEU A 266 -13.92 1.43 19.95
CA LEU A 266 -15.19 2.10 20.21
C LEU A 266 -15.67 2.01 21.68
N ASP A 267 -15.10 1.11 22.47
CA ASP A 267 -15.40 0.95 23.90
C ASP A 267 -14.45 1.77 24.78
N GLY A 268 -13.54 2.53 24.16
CA GLY A 268 -12.61 3.43 24.83
C GLY A 268 -11.32 2.72 25.30
N VAL A 269 -11.06 1.50 24.85
CA VAL A 269 -9.84 0.76 25.22
C VAL A 269 -8.71 1.13 24.26
N GLY A 270 -7.67 1.74 24.82
CA GLY A 270 -6.44 2.05 24.10
C GLY A 270 -5.54 0.82 23.93
N VAL A 271 -5.10 0.57 22.70
CA VAL A 271 -4.27 -0.59 22.33
C VAL A 271 -3.00 -0.13 21.60
N PRO A 272 -1.81 -0.32 22.21
CA PRO A 272 -0.55 -0.09 21.54
C PRO A 272 -0.20 -1.22 20.56
N SER A 273 0.44 -0.89 19.44
CA SER A 273 1.08 -1.84 18.51
C SER A 273 2.55 -1.47 18.26
N GLY A 274 3.36 -2.47 17.92
CA GLY A 274 4.79 -2.30 17.65
C GLY A 274 5.64 -2.10 18.92
N THR A 275 6.86 -1.60 18.73
CA THR A 275 7.82 -1.39 19.81
C THR A 275 7.82 0.07 20.27
N TRP A 276 7.30 0.30 21.48
CA TRP A 276 7.18 1.61 22.12
C TRP A 276 8.45 2.09 22.85
N GLU A 277 9.58 1.41 22.63
CA GLU A 277 10.92 1.87 23.00
C GLU A 277 11.66 2.37 21.75
N PRO A 278 11.32 3.55 21.20
CA PRO A 278 11.89 3.99 19.95
C PRO A 278 13.37 4.35 20.09
N LYS A 279 14.16 3.92 19.10
CA LYS A 279 15.34 4.71 18.72
C LYS A 279 14.83 6.05 18.21
N ILE A 280 15.26 7.15 18.82
CA ILE A 280 14.78 8.49 18.48
C ILE A 280 15.29 8.87 17.08
N TYR A 281 14.41 8.86 16.09
CA TYR A 281 14.64 9.45 14.77
C TYR A 281 13.87 10.77 14.63
N LYS A 282 14.59 11.87 14.39
CA LYS A 282 13.99 13.21 14.26
C LYS A 282 12.91 13.30 13.16
N ASN A 283 13.08 12.55 12.07
CA ASN A 283 12.20 12.61 10.90
C ASN A 283 11.27 11.39 10.80
N ILE A 284 11.05 10.65 11.89
CA ILE A 284 9.93 9.71 11.91
C ILE A 284 8.64 10.49 11.68
N SER A 285 7.69 9.91 10.96
CA SER A 285 6.41 10.54 10.68
C SER A 285 5.28 9.59 10.98
N PHE A 286 4.15 10.16 11.39
CA PHE A 286 2.93 9.45 11.72
C PHE A 286 1.77 10.05 10.94
N ILE A 287 0.83 9.20 10.54
CA ILE A 287 -0.54 9.61 10.23
C ILE A 287 -1.37 9.38 11.49
N VAL A 288 -2.07 10.41 11.91
CA VAL A 288 -2.75 10.50 13.21
C VAL A 288 -4.19 10.90 12.93
N TRP A 289 -5.16 10.22 13.56
CA TRP A 289 -6.58 10.58 13.53
C TRP A 289 -7.01 11.08 14.91
N GLU A 290 -7.48 12.32 14.95
CA GLU A 290 -7.98 13.03 16.14
C GLU A 290 -9.31 13.73 15.81
#